data_AF-A0A0B7HDL1-F1
#
_entry.id   AF-A0A0B7HDL1-F1
#
_cell.length_a   1.000
_cell.length_b   1.000
_cell.length_c   1.000
_cell.angle_alpha   90.00
_cell.angle_beta   90.00
_cell.angle_gamma   90.00
#
_symmetry.space_group_name_H-M   'P 1'
#
loop_
_entity.id
_entity.type
_entity.pdbx_description
1 polymer ?
#
loop_
_entity_poly.entity_id
_entity_poly.type
_entity_poly.pdbx_seq_one_letter_code
_entity_poly.pdbx_strand_id
1 'polypeptide(L)'
;MFEINKKEDVIIPFEKIGDENWEKNTRFILTADGDELPEVVTEEEIQEVEKRLGAKLPDSLKLFYKTFGVADIGEELIDLDSISYLVEYLGEDNEYDSEFSEEDKEALPYLVWFGDYLGNGNKFCFHTKTHEIYYFDHDTYPYLAKLFDDFSDYLKGCLIFKQMDYISDEKWEKFEPILEEIVSEFINDEVIEKWRY
;
A
#
# COMPACT_ATOMS: atom_id res chain seq x y z
N MET A 1 -24.52 -9.28 1.03
CA MET A 1 -23.35 -9.11 1.89
C MET A 1 -22.53 -10.37 1.74
N PHE A 2 -21.37 -10.23 1.14
CA PHE A 2 -20.37 -11.29 1.07
C PHE A 2 -19.84 -11.53 2.49
N GLU A 3 -19.63 -12.78 2.89
CA GLU A 3 -19.08 -13.11 4.22
C GLU A 3 -18.08 -14.25 4.08
N ILE A 4 -16.90 -14.07 4.69
CA ILE A 4 -15.83 -15.06 4.75
C ILE A 4 -16.02 -15.91 6.00
N ASN A 5 -16.09 -17.23 5.80
CA ASN A 5 -16.39 -18.19 6.86
C ASN A 5 -15.26 -19.21 7.11
N LYS A 6 -14.34 -19.36 6.16
CA LYS A 6 -13.17 -20.26 6.20
C LYS A 6 -12.06 -19.71 5.30
N LYS A 7 -10.83 -20.23 5.46
CA LYS A 7 -9.64 -19.82 4.69
C LYS A 7 -9.90 -19.81 3.17
N GLU A 8 -10.62 -20.82 2.67
CA GLU A 8 -10.87 -20.97 1.22
C GLU A 8 -11.87 -19.96 0.65
N ASP A 9 -12.56 -19.18 1.50
CA ASP A 9 -13.44 -18.11 1.04
C ASP A 9 -12.65 -16.82 0.76
N VAL A 10 -11.40 -16.71 1.25
CA VAL A 10 -10.52 -15.56 1.01
C VAL A 10 -10.12 -15.54 -0.46
N ILE A 11 -10.32 -14.38 -1.09
CA ILE A 11 -10.05 -14.17 -2.50
C ILE A 11 -8.60 -13.69 -2.64
N ILE A 12 -7.79 -14.45 -3.37
CA ILE A 12 -6.49 -13.95 -3.82
C ILE A 12 -6.74 -12.92 -4.93
N PRO A 13 -6.32 -11.65 -4.75
CA PRO A 13 -6.75 -10.57 -5.63
C PRO A 13 -6.18 -10.72 -7.04
N PHE A 14 -4.91 -11.15 -7.16
CA PHE A 14 -4.23 -11.34 -8.44
C PHE A 14 -2.93 -12.11 -8.26
N GLU A 15 -2.43 -12.71 -9.34
CA GLU A 15 -1.03 -13.14 -9.40
C GLU A 15 -0.15 -11.95 -9.78
N LYS A 16 -0.56 -11.21 -10.80
CA LYS A 16 0.09 -10.00 -11.28
C LYS A 16 -0.94 -8.94 -11.63
N ILE A 17 -0.69 -7.70 -11.22
CA ILE A 17 -1.50 -6.56 -11.67
C ILE A 17 -1.56 -6.52 -13.21
N GLY A 18 -2.77 -6.43 -13.75
CA GLY A 18 -3.05 -6.46 -15.19
C GLY A 18 -3.39 -7.84 -15.75
N ASP A 19 -3.39 -8.90 -14.93
CA ASP A 19 -3.83 -10.23 -15.38
C ASP A 19 -5.36 -10.32 -15.57
N GLU A 20 -5.83 -11.45 -16.13
CA GLU A 20 -7.23 -11.65 -16.48
C GLU A 20 -8.20 -11.56 -15.28
N ASN A 21 -7.74 -11.94 -14.09
CA ASN A 21 -8.58 -11.98 -12.88
C ASN A 21 -8.39 -10.76 -11.99
N TRP A 22 -7.30 -10.01 -12.16
CA TRP A 22 -6.96 -8.84 -11.36
C TRP A 22 -8.12 -7.86 -11.25
N GLU A 23 -8.64 -7.37 -12.39
CA GLU A 23 -9.68 -6.36 -12.34
C GLU A 23 -10.94 -6.89 -11.64
N LYS A 24 -11.33 -8.12 -11.98
CA LYS A 24 -12.56 -8.75 -11.46
C LYS A 24 -12.49 -8.98 -9.96
N ASN A 25 -11.40 -9.58 -9.48
CA ASN A 25 -11.24 -9.95 -8.07
C ASN A 25 -11.00 -8.70 -7.22
N THR A 26 -10.12 -7.79 -7.65
CA THR A 26 -9.89 -6.52 -6.96
C THR A 26 -11.16 -5.69 -6.89
N ARG A 27 -11.92 -5.56 -7.99
CA ARG A 27 -13.22 -4.86 -7.97
C ARG A 27 -14.17 -5.50 -6.96
N PHE A 28 -14.29 -6.83 -6.96
CA PHE A 28 -15.17 -7.53 -6.05
C PHE A 28 -14.79 -7.27 -4.59
N ILE A 29 -13.50 -7.37 -4.25
CA ILE A 29 -13.00 -7.06 -2.90
C ILE A 29 -13.37 -5.62 -2.55
N LEU A 30 -13.01 -4.63 -3.37
CA LEU A 30 -13.24 -3.22 -3.06
C LEU A 30 -14.72 -2.82 -2.92
N THR A 31 -15.66 -3.58 -3.51
CA THR A 31 -17.09 -3.21 -3.54
C THR A 31 -18.00 -4.24 -2.89
N ALA A 32 -17.47 -5.20 -2.13
CA ALA A 32 -18.26 -6.32 -1.58
C ALA A 32 -19.35 -5.86 -0.58
N ASP A 33 -19.14 -4.72 0.09
CA ASP A 33 -20.11 -4.09 1.00
C ASP A 33 -21.10 -3.15 0.32
N GLY A 34 -21.01 -3.03 -1.02
CA GLY A 34 -21.87 -2.16 -1.81
C GLY A 34 -21.33 -0.74 -1.99
N ASP A 35 -20.06 -0.52 -1.63
CA ASP A 35 -19.37 0.74 -1.88
C ASP A 35 -19.21 1.00 -3.38
N GLU A 36 -19.33 2.26 -3.76
CA GLU A 36 -19.00 2.72 -5.09
C GLU A 36 -17.51 3.02 -5.17
N LEU A 37 -16.88 2.62 -6.27
CA LEU A 37 -15.49 2.99 -6.52
C LEU A 37 -15.40 4.49 -6.84
N PRO A 38 -14.31 5.14 -6.41
CA PRO A 38 -14.08 6.54 -6.74
C PRO A 38 -13.86 6.73 -8.24
N GLU A 39 -13.87 8.00 -8.66
CA GLU A 39 -13.51 8.33 -10.03
C GLU A 39 -12.09 7.85 -10.36
N VAL A 40 -11.93 7.27 -11.54
CA VAL A 40 -10.64 6.79 -11.99
C VAL A 40 -9.74 7.97 -12.32
N VAL A 41 -8.46 7.84 -11.99
CA VAL A 41 -7.47 8.85 -12.29
C VAL A 41 -7.14 8.81 -13.78
N THR A 42 -7.09 9.98 -14.41
CA THR A 42 -6.75 10.10 -15.82
C THR A 42 -5.25 10.04 -16.08
N GLU A 43 -4.88 9.74 -17.32
CA GLU A 43 -3.48 9.82 -17.74
C GLU A 43 -2.93 11.26 -17.65
N GLU A 44 -3.79 12.27 -17.81
CA GLU A 44 -3.41 13.68 -17.69
C GLU A 44 -3.03 14.04 -16.24
N GLU A 45 -3.84 13.64 -15.26
CA GLU A 45 -3.55 13.83 -13.83
C GLU A 45 -2.24 13.12 -13.42
N ILE A 46 -2.03 11.90 -13.90
CA ILE A 46 -0.78 11.15 -13.69
C ILE A 46 0.41 11.93 -14.25
N GLN A 47 0.30 12.47 -15.47
CA GLN A 47 1.38 13.24 -16.08
C GLN A 47 1.66 14.55 -15.34
N GLU A 48 0.63 15.18 -14.77
CA GLU A 48 0.78 16.40 -13.97
C GLU A 48 1.54 16.13 -12.67
N VAL A 49 1.21 15.05 -11.94
CA VAL A 49 1.95 14.67 -10.72
C VAL A 49 3.37 14.23 -11.05
N GLU A 50 3.59 13.42 -12.09
CA GLU A 50 4.95 13.01 -12.50
C GLU A 50 5.81 14.21 -12.88
N LYS A 51 5.22 15.20 -13.58
CA LYS A 51 5.90 16.45 -13.92
C LYS A 51 6.22 17.29 -12.68
N ARG A 52 5.30 17.36 -11.72
CA ARG A 52 5.50 18.07 -10.44
C ARG A 52 6.64 17.45 -9.64
N LEU A 53 6.65 16.12 -9.52
CA LEU A 53 7.67 15.36 -8.79
C LEU A 53 9.02 15.31 -9.51
N GLY A 54 9.04 15.53 -10.82
CA GLY A 54 10.21 15.32 -11.67
C GLY A 54 10.60 13.83 -11.77
N ALA A 55 9.67 12.93 -11.47
CA ALA A 55 9.86 11.49 -11.37
C ALA A 55 8.63 10.74 -11.87
N LYS A 56 8.80 9.46 -12.22
CA LYS A 56 7.68 8.61 -12.63
C LYS A 56 7.05 7.92 -11.42
N LEU A 57 5.73 7.76 -11.47
CA LEU A 57 5.03 6.84 -10.57
C LEU A 57 5.33 5.40 -11.00
N PRO A 58 5.33 4.43 -10.07
CA PRO A 58 5.38 3.01 -10.38
C PRO A 58 4.26 2.62 -11.38
N ASP A 59 4.58 1.74 -12.34
CA ASP A 59 3.64 1.35 -13.38
C ASP A 59 2.41 0.61 -12.81
N SER A 60 2.61 -0.20 -11.77
CA SER A 60 1.56 -0.88 -11.03
C SER A 60 0.64 0.09 -10.29
N LEU A 61 1.18 1.15 -9.66
CA LEU A 61 0.41 2.20 -9.01
C LEU A 61 -0.44 3.00 -10.03
N LYS A 62 0.16 3.40 -11.15
CA LYS A 62 -0.57 4.10 -12.23
C LYS A 62 -1.71 3.25 -12.79
N LEU A 63 -1.45 1.96 -12.99
CA LEU A 63 -2.45 1.05 -13.51
C LEU A 63 -3.60 0.87 -12.52
N PHE A 64 -3.31 0.77 -11.21
CA PHE A 64 -4.34 0.74 -10.19
C PHE A 64 -5.20 2.02 -10.19
N TYR A 65 -4.58 3.20 -10.13
CA TYR A 65 -5.30 4.48 -10.13
C TYR A 65 -6.19 4.67 -11.37
N LYS A 66 -5.73 4.25 -12.56
CA LYS A 66 -6.52 4.31 -13.81
C LYS A 66 -7.69 3.34 -13.86
N THR A 67 -7.69 2.31 -13.02
CA THR A 67 -8.73 1.26 -13.01
C THR A 67 -9.71 1.43 -11.86
N PHE A 68 -9.23 1.88 -10.69
CA PHE A 68 -9.98 1.90 -9.44
C PHE A 68 -10.03 3.27 -8.75
N GLY A 69 -9.32 4.28 -9.26
CA GLY A 69 -9.18 5.56 -8.56
C GLY A 69 -8.41 5.40 -7.25
N VAL A 70 -8.60 6.34 -6.33
CA VAL A 70 -8.02 6.31 -4.97
C VAL A 70 -8.94 5.49 -4.04
N ALA A 71 -9.14 4.22 -4.37
CA ALA A 71 -10.03 3.33 -3.62
C ALA A 71 -9.45 2.96 -2.25
N ASP A 72 -10.33 2.69 -1.28
CA ASP A 72 -9.93 2.13 0.02
C ASP A 72 -9.45 0.69 -0.14
N ILE A 73 -8.15 0.47 0.03
CA ILE A 73 -7.49 -0.83 -0.08
C ILE A 73 -7.32 -1.52 1.28
N GLY A 74 -7.95 -1.01 2.35
CA GLY A 74 -7.71 -1.43 3.74
C GLY A 74 -6.62 -0.59 4.43
N GLU A 75 -5.99 0.31 3.66
CA GLU A 75 -5.08 1.37 4.11
C GLU A 75 -5.35 2.63 3.27
N GLU A 76 -4.87 3.78 3.73
CA GLU A 76 -5.17 5.06 3.10
C GLU A 76 -4.22 5.29 1.92
N LEU A 77 -4.68 5.08 0.69
CA LEU A 77 -4.05 5.66 -0.48
C LEU A 77 -4.35 7.16 -0.52
N ILE A 78 -3.34 7.97 -0.79
CA ILE A 78 -3.55 9.42 -0.87
C ILE A 78 -3.89 9.87 -2.28
N ASP A 79 -4.58 11.01 -2.36
CA ASP A 79 -4.83 11.72 -3.60
C ASP A 79 -3.52 12.12 -4.29
N LEU A 80 -3.53 12.08 -5.63
CA LEU A 80 -2.37 12.47 -6.43
C LEU A 80 -1.86 13.88 -6.10
N ASP A 81 -2.76 14.79 -5.74
CA ASP A 81 -2.40 16.15 -5.39
C ASP A 81 -1.59 16.26 -4.09
N SER A 82 -1.75 15.29 -3.19
CA SER A 82 -1.07 15.22 -1.90
C SER A 82 0.28 14.51 -1.94
N ILE A 83 0.54 13.71 -2.99
CA ILE A 83 1.82 13.00 -3.19
C ILE A 83 3.00 14.00 -3.18
N SER A 84 3.93 13.84 -2.26
CA SER A 84 5.16 14.64 -2.17
C SER A 84 6.36 13.82 -1.71
N TYR A 85 7.56 14.41 -1.73
CA TYR A 85 8.74 13.74 -1.20
C TYR A 85 8.67 13.61 0.32
N LEU A 86 9.12 12.48 0.86
CA LEU A 86 9.15 12.24 2.31
C LEU A 86 10.00 13.30 3.04
N VAL A 87 11.11 13.76 2.43
CA VAL A 87 11.93 14.83 3.01
C VAL A 87 11.17 16.15 3.17
N GLU A 88 10.19 16.45 2.31
CA GLU A 88 9.36 17.66 2.43
C GLU A 88 8.38 17.52 3.59
N TYR A 89 7.89 16.30 3.85
CA TYR A 89 7.04 15.97 4.98
C TYR A 89 7.81 16.06 6.32
N LEU A 90 9.02 15.49 6.37
CA LEU A 90 9.86 15.48 7.59
C LEU A 90 10.37 16.88 7.97
N GLY A 91 10.60 17.75 6.97
CA GLY A 91 11.04 19.12 7.19
C GLY A 91 12.51 19.25 7.61
N GLU A 92 12.96 20.50 7.83
CA GLU A 92 14.36 20.81 8.17
C GLU A 92 14.75 20.36 9.59
N ASP A 93 13.79 20.31 10.51
CA ASP A 93 13.98 19.91 11.92
C ASP A 93 13.62 18.42 12.14
N ASN A 94 13.92 17.57 11.15
CA ASN A 94 13.64 16.14 11.19
C ASN A 94 14.27 15.46 12.41
N GLU A 95 13.44 15.07 13.39
CA GLU A 95 13.90 14.45 14.64
C GLU A 95 14.48 13.03 14.46
N TYR A 96 14.19 12.39 13.33
CA TYR A 96 14.66 11.02 13.01
C TYR A 96 16.04 11.01 12.34
N ASP A 97 16.60 12.17 11.95
CA ASP A 97 17.80 12.25 11.10
C ASP A 97 19.05 11.57 11.70
N SER A 98 19.22 11.65 13.03
CA SER A 98 20.36 11.01 13.71
C SER A 98 20.26 9.49 13.78
N GLU A 99 19.06 8.94 13.59
CA GLU A 99 18.74 7.52 13.72
C GLU A 99 18.70 6.81 12.37
N PHE A 100 18.63 7.55 11.27
CA PHE A 100 18.76 7.01 9.93
C PHE A 100 20.17 6.45 9.69
N SER A 101 20.21 5.22 9.20
CA SER A 101 21.43 4.59 8.72
C SER A 101 21.97 5.32 7.48
N GLU A 102 23.19 5.01 7.06
CA GLU A 102 23.73 5.59 5.82
C GLU A 102 22.92 5.13 4.59
N GLU A 103 22.42 3.90 4.61
CA GLU A 103 21.54 3.36 3.55
C GLU A 103 20.20 4.12 3.51
N ASP A 104 19.63 4.44 4.68
CA ASP A 104 18.41 5.25 4.77
C ASP A 104 18.62 6.64 4.18
N LYS A 105 19.73 7.30 4.54
CA LYS A 105 20.08 8.64 4.02
C LYS A 105 20.33 8.64 2.52
N GLU A 106 20.81 7.54 1.95
CA GLU A 106 20.97 7.40 0.50
C GLU A 106 19.60 7.26 -0.21
N ALA A 107 18.64 6.57 0.40
CA ALA A 107 17.31 6.36 -0.16
C ALA A 107 16.39 7.58 0.02
N LEU A 108 16.43 8.24 1.17
CA LEU A 108 15.50 9.29 1.61
C LEU A 108 15.23 10.40 0.56
N PRO A 109 16.24 10.93 -0.16
CA PRO A 109 16.02 11.98 -1.17
C PRO A 109 15.18 11.53 -2.37
N TYR A 110 14.95 10.23 -2.53
CA TYR A 110 14.21 9.64 -3.64
C TYR A 110 12.86 9.08 -3.22
N LEU A 111 12.50 9.14 -1.94
CA LEU A 111 11.26 8.57 -1.44
C LEU A 111 10.10 9.57 -1.59
N VAL A 112 9.05 9.11 -2.25
CA VAL A 112 7.80 9.84 -2.44
C VAL A 112 6.67 9.04 -1.81
N TRP A 113 5.95 9.64 -0.87
CA TRP A 113 4.89 8.96 -0.15
C TRP A 113 3.59 8.93 -0.98
N PHE A 114 2.89 7.79 -0.94
CA PHE A 114 1.65 7.54 -1.69
C PHE A 114 0.56 6.90 -0.83
N GLY A 115 0.87 6.53 0.41
CA GLY A 115 -0.11 6.00 1.35
C GLY A 115 0.25 6.29 2.80
N ASP A 116 -0.75 6.21 3.66
CA ASP A 116 -0.66 6.33 5.11
C ASP A 116 -1.19 5.03 5.76
N TYR A 117 -0.48 4.57 6.78
CA TYR A 117 -0.91 3.40 7.53
C TYR A 117 -2.05 3.79 8.49
N LEU A 118 -3.28 3.58 8.02
CA LEU A 118 -4.50 3.83 8.80
C LEU A 118 -4.59 5.28 9.34
N GLY A 119 -3.95 6.24 8.68
CA GLY A 119 -3.92 7.64 9.08
C GLY A 119 -3.09 7.92 10.34
N ASN A 120 -2.25 6.97 10.78
CA ASN A 120 -1.52 7.08 12.04
C ASN A 120 -0.25 7.92 11.94
N GLY A 121 0.21 8.25 10.73
CA GLY A 121 1.44 9.00 10.52
C GLY A 121 2.55 8.21 9.84
N ASN A 122 2.50 6.88 9.85
CA ASN A 122 3.42 6.03 9.09
C ASN A 122 3.12 6.13 7.59
N LYS A 123 4.16 6.11 6.76
CA LYS A 123 4.05 6.42 5.32
C LYS A 123 4.57 5.28 4.47
N PHE A 124 3.79 4.91 3.46
CA PHE A 124 4.30 4.09 2.36
C PHE A 124 4.85 5.01 1.27
N CYS A 125 6.09 4.77 0.90
CA CYS A 125 6.82 5.55 -0.09
C CYS A 125 7.32 4.65 -1.22
N PHE A 126 7.29 5.13 -2.45
CA PHE A 126 8.05 4.50 -3.53
C PHE A 126 9.37 5.25 -3.75
N HIS A 127 10.41 4.51 -4.11
CA HIS A 127 11.69 5.08 -4.49
C HIS A 127 11.67 5.49 -5.97
N THR A 128 11.85 6.77 -6.27
CA THR A 128 11.69 7.35 -7.63
C THR A 128 12.61 6.78 -8.72
N LYS A 129 13.65 6.02 -8.36
CA LYS A 129 14.56 5.38 -9.34
C LYS A 129 14.35 3.88 -9.48
N THR A 130 14.01 3.20 -8.40
CA THR A 130 13.94 1.72 -8.33
C THR A 130 12.51 1.22 -8.27
N HIS A 131 11.58 2.08 -7.86
CA HIS A 131 10.16 1.82 -7.60
C HIS A 131 9.89 0.81 -6.47
N GLU A 132 10.92 0.45 -5.70
CA GLU A 132 10.78 -0.30 -4.45
C GLU A 132 9.96 0.51 -3.45
N ILE A 133 9.24 -0.20 -2.58
CA ILE A 133 8.37 0.38 -1.57
C ILE A 133 9.05 0.36 -0.21
N TYR A 134 9.12 1.54 0.37
CA TYR A 134 9.64 1.81 1.69
C TYR A 134 8.50 2.15 2.64
N TYR A 135 8.68 1.78 3.90
CA TYR A 135 7.81 2.13 5.01
C TYR A 135 8.58 3.05 5.95
N PHE A 136 8.08 4.27 6.10
CA PHE A 136 8.50 5.18 7.14
C PHE A 136 7.61 4.93 8.36
N ASP A 137 8.20 4.40 9.40
CA ASP A 137 7.60 4.12 10.69
C ASP A 137 8.08 5.21 11.66
N HIS A 138 7.17 5.97 12.26
CA HIS A 138 7.52 6.99 13.25
C HIS A 138 7.48 6.45 14.70
N ASP A 139 6.97 5.23 14.88
CA ASP A 139 6.76 4.60 16.19
C ASP A 139 7.93 3.69 16.56
N THR A 140 8.43 2.86 15.64
CA THR A 140 9.39 1.79 15.94
C THR A 140 10.59 1.72 15.00
N TYR A 141 11.71 1.19 15.53
CA TYR A 141 12.92 0.97 14.75
C TYR A 141 12.81 -0.27 13.84
N PRO A 142 13.49 -0.26 12.67
CA PRO A 142 14.07 0.91 12.04
C PRO A 142 12.98 1.87 11.55
N TYR A 143 13.20 3.18 11.64
CA TYR A 143 12.22 4.19 11.22
C TYR A 143 12.02 4.24 9.71
N LEU A 144 12.97 3.70 8.94
CA LEU A 144 12.82 3.51 7.51
C LEU A 144 13.20 2.08 7.16
N ALA A 145 12.31 1.40 6.43
CA ALA A 145 12.53 0.02 5.99
C ALA A 145 12.08 -0.15 4.55
N LYS A 146 12.92 -0.73 3.69
CA LYS A 146 12.46 -1.26 2.41
C LYS A 146 11.62 -2.51 2.68
N LEU A 147 10.35 -2.50 2.29
CA LEU A 147 9.43 -3.63 2.51
C LEU A 147 9.18 -4.43 1.23
N PHE A 148 8.89 -3.76 0.11
CA PHE A 148 8.45 -4.45 -1.11
C PHE A 148 9.28 -4.05 -2.33
N ASP A 149 9.39 -4.96 -3.31
CA ASP A 149 10.08 -4.68 -4.58
C ASP A 149 9.21 -3.86 -5.54
N ASP A 150 7.89 -3.99 -5.44
CA ASP A 150 6.92 -3.28 -6.28
C ASP A 150 5.62 -2.97 -5.51
N PHE A 151 4.90 -1.93 -5.93
CA PHE A 151 3.59 -1.57 -5.37
C PHE A 151 2.57 -2.72 -5.45
N SER A 152 2.69 -3.64 -6.41
CA SER A 152 1.80 -4.79 -6.52
C SER A 152 1.89 -5.77 -5.36
N ASP A 153 3.05 -5.92 -4.72
CA ASP A 153 3.20 -6.77 -3.53
C ASP A 153 2.50 -6.13 -2.33
N TYR A 154 2.73 -4.83 -2.13
CA TYR A 154 2.03 -4.01 -1.13
C TYR A 154 0.51 -4.11 -1.31
N LEU A 155 0.00 -3.81 -2.51
CA LEU A 155 -1.43 -3.86 -2.82
C LEU A 155 -2.03 -5.24 -2.58
N LYS A 156 -1.32 -6.32 -2.92
CA LYS A 156 -1.79 -7.69 -2.71
C LYS A 156 -2.03 -7.96 -1.23
N GLY A 157 -1.07 -7.59 -0.38
CA GLY A 157 -1.22 -7.68 1.07
C GLY A 157 -2.40 -6.87 1.59
N CYS A 158 -2.52 -5.60 1.18
CA CYS A 158 -3.61 -4.72 1.60
C CYS A 158 -4.98 -5.31 1.25
N LEU A 159 -5.17 -5.77 0.00
CA LEU A 159 -6.44 -6.35 -0.44
C LEU A 159 -6.77 -7.70 0.22
N ILE A 160 -5.77 -8.48 0.63
CA ILE A 160 -6.00 -9.67 1.44
C ILE A 160 -6.45 -9.26 2.84
N PHE A 161 -5.76 -8.32 3.49
CA PHE A 161 -6.13 -7.84 4.82
C PHE A 161 -7.46 -7.09 4.85
N LYS A 162 -7.81 -6.32 3.81
CA LYS A 162 -9.11 -5.63 3.69
C LYS A 162 -10.28 -6.59 3.80
N GLN A 163 -10.12 -7.84 3.37
CA GLN A 163 -11.18 -8.83 3.48
C GLN A 163 -11.55 -9.19 4.92
N MET A 164 -10.81 -8.69 5.92
CA MET A 164 -11.24 -8.66 7.31
C MET A 164 -12.57 -7.93 7.52
N ASP A 165 -12.89 -6.94 6.69
CA ASP A 165 -14.17 -6.22 6.70
C ASP A 165 -15.37 -7.18 6.45
N TYR A 166 -15.13 -8.31 5.77
CA TYR A 166 -16.15 -9.30 5.41
C TYR A 166 -16.21 -10.47 6.40
N ILE A 167 -15.59 -10.35 7.56
CA ILE A 167 -15.58 -11.36 8.61
C ILE A 167 -16.42 -10.85 9.79
N SER A 168 -17.34 -11.68 10.27
CA SER A 168 -18.16 -11.34 11.43
C SER A 168 -17.32 -11.12 12.69
N ASP A 169 -17.72 -10.17 13.54
CA ASP A 169 -17.05 -9.82 14.81
C ASP A 169 -16.71 -11.06 15.68
N GLU A 170 -17.61 -12.06 15.71
CA GLU A 170 -17.41 -13.31 16.48
C GLU A 170 -16.21 -14.16 15.98
N LYS A 171 -15.78 -13.94 14.73
CA LYS A 171 -14.72 -14.70 14.06
C LYS A 171 -13.47 -13.85 13.79
N TRP A 172 -13.57 -12.53 13.88
CA TRP A 172 -12.51 -11.57 13.53
C TRP A 172 -11.14 -11.96 14.10
N GLU A 173 -11.04 -12.13 15.44
CA GLU A 173 -9.78 -12.49 16.12
C GLU A 173 -9.18 -13.83 15.66
N LYS A 174 -10.00 -14.75 15.15
CA LYS A 174 -9.54 -16.06 14.68
C LYS A 174 -9.08 -16.02 13.23
N PHE A 175 -9.50 -15.01 12.47
CA PHE A 175 -9.19 -14.89 11.06
C PHE A 175 -7.98 -14.02 10.78
N GLU A 176 -7.61 -13.11 11.68
CA GLU A 176 -6.38 -12.32 11.52
C GLU A 176 -5.14 -13.21 11.27
N PRO A 177 -4.86 -14.24 12.07
CA PRO A 177 -3.74 -15.15 11.79
C PRO A 177 -3.89 -15.94 10.48
N ILE A 178 -5.13 -16.19 10.03
CA ILE A 178 -5.40 -16.90 8.77
C ILE A 178 -5.06 -16.00 7.58
N LEU A 179 -5.41 -14.71 7.63
CA LEU A 179 -5.04 -13.77 6.58
C LEU A 179 -3.54 -13.55 6.54
N GLU A 180 -2.87 -13.43 7.69
CA GLU A 180 -1.40 -13.38 7.74
C GLU A 180 -0.75 -14.64 7.15
N GLU A 181 -1.27 -15.83 7.46
CA GLU A 181 -0.80 -17.09 6.85
C GLU A 181 -0.96 -17.08 5.32
N ILE A 182 -2.02 -16.47 4.78
CA ILE A 182 -2.19 -16.35 3.33
C ILE A 182 -1.19 -15.33 2.77
N VAL A 183 -1.01 -14.18 3.42
CA VAL A 183 -0.07 -13.14 2.98
C VAL A 183 1.37 -13.66 2.98
N SER A 184 1.74 -14.52 3.95
CA SER A 184 3.09 -15.11 4.02
C SER A 184 3.41 -16.10 2.91
N GLU A 185 2.40 -16.56 2.15
CA GLU A 185 2.61 -17.32 0.92
C GLU A 185 3.21 -16.44 -0.21
N PHE A 186 3.11 -15.11 -0.09
CA PHE A 186 3.55 -14.13 -1.10
C PHE A 186 4.58 -13.12 -0.61
N ILE A 187 4.57 -12.80 0.69
CA ILE A 187 5.40 -11.76 1.32
C ILE A 187 6.19 -12.41 2.46
N ASN A 188 7.44 -12.01 2.66
CA ASN A 188 8.28 -12.53 3.75
C ASN A 188 7.68 -12.17 5.13
N ASP A 189 7.68 -13.13 6.06
CA ASP A 189 7.29 -12.94 7.46
C ASP A 189 7.97 -11.74 8.13
N GLU A 190 9.25 -11.46 7.85
CA GLU A 190 9.96 -10.29 8.39
C GLU A 190 9.36 -8.95 7.91
N VAL A 191 8.83 -8.93 6.68
CA VAL A 191 8.13 -7.76 6.13
C VAL A 191 6.76 -7.61 6.77
N ILE A 192 6.03 -8.71 6.96
CA ILE A 192 4.73 -8.70 7.65
C ILE A 192 4.91 -8.20 9.08
N GLU A 193 5.91 -8.71 9.80
CA GLU A 193 6.23 -8.28 11.16
C GLU A 193 6.46 -6.77 11.21
N LYS A 194 7.38 -6.23 10.39
CA LYS A 194 7.68 -4.79 10.40
C LYS A 194 6.51 -3.92 9.95
N TRP A 195 5.65 -4.43 9.08
CA TRP A 195 4.50 -3.70 8.59
C TRP A 195 3.38 -3.63 9.64
N ARG A 196 3.12 -4.73 10.34
CA ARG A 196 1.90 -4.92 11.14
C ARG A 196 2.10 -4.71 12.64
N TYR A 197 3.32 -4.84 13.15
CA TYR A 197 3.64 -4.90 14.58
C TYR A 197 4.81 -3.98 14.97
#